data_AF-A0A072TJM4-F1
#
_entry.id   AF-A0A072TJM4-F1
#
_cell.length_a   1.000
_cell.length_b   1.000
_cell.length_c   1.000
_cell.angle_alpha   90.00
_cell.angle_beta   90.00
_cell.angle_gamma   90.00
#
_symmetry.space_group_name_H-M   'P 1'
#
loop_
_entity.id
_entity.type
_entity.pdbx_description
1 polymer ?
#
loop_
_entity_poly.entity_id
_entity_poly.type
_entity_poly.pdbx_seq_one_letter_code
_entity_poly.pdbx_strand_id
1 'polypeptide(L)'
;MIDVSRISDLYWRSIGVANFCVNNRGSALPNLWALWGNTISPSVIFVSSQCIILELSIDNNNVYVAAVYASTNYLTRRDLWADLTLEIGRHTGPWLFLGNFNAILGAHEKRGRRPPPPLSCMDFLHWSNANLLSHLPSFDSFFTWSNGRLGLENVALRLDRAICNIDWLNLWQRTTCTSLVRHHSDHHPILLSVDKANNGQAVPFKF
;
A
#
# COMPACT_ATOMS: atom_id res chain seq x y z
N MET A 1 11.35 15.58 -1.50
CA MET A 1 11.79 14.35 -2.18
C MET A 1 12.93 14.72 -3.13
N ILE A 2 13.90 13.83 -3.33
CA ILE A 2 15.02 14.06 -4.26
C ILE A 2 14.53 13.71 -5.67
N ASP A 3 15.01 14.39 -6.70
CA ASP A 3 14.74 14.01 -8.09
C ASP A 3 15.49 12.72 -8.44
N VAL A 4 14.83 11.78 -9.14
CA VAL A 4 15.43 10.47 -9.49
C VAL A 4 16.71 10.62 -10.30
N SER A 5 16.79 11.65 -11.13
CA SER A 5 17.99 11.98 -11.94
C SER A 5 19.21 12.37 -11.10
N ARG A 6 19.03 12.68 -9.82
CA ARG A 6 20.12 13.01 -8.89
C ARG A 6 20.75 11.79 -8.24
N ILE A 7 20.19 10.60 -8.45
CA ILE A 7 20.70 9.35 -7.87
C ILE A 7 21.44 8.58 -8.97
N SER A 8 22.69 8.20 -8.69
CA SER A 8 23.54 7.50 -9.65
C SER A 8 22.96 6.13 -10.03
N ASP A 9 23.04 5.78 -11.32
CA ASP A 9 22.70 4.45 -11.81
C ASP A 9 23.49 3.33 -11.12
N LEU A 10 24.72 3.61 -10.67
CA LEU A 10 25.52 2.66 -9.92
C LEU A 10 24.88 2.31 -8.57
N TYR A 11 24.23 3.29 -7.91
CA TYR A 11 23.50 3.05 -6.67
C TYR A 11 22.30 2.14 -6.93
N TRP A 12 21.50 2.42 -7.95
CA TRP A 12 20.34 1.60 -8.29
C TRP A 12 20.71 0.14 -8.56
N ARG A 13 21.75 -0.07 -9.38
CA ARG A 13 22.29 -1.39 -9.67
C ARG A 13 22.80 -2.09 -8.40
N SER A 14 23.43 -1.36 -7.48
CA SER A 14 23.96 -1.94 -6.24
C SER A 14 22.88 -2.52 -5.31
N ILE A 15 21.63 -2.05 -5.41
CA ILE A 15 20.49 -2.55 -4.62
C ILE A 15 19.51 -3.38 -5.47
N GLY A 16 19.91 -3.77 -6.68
CA GLY A 16 19.10 -4.62 -7.57
C GLY A 16 17.86 -3.93 -8.16
N VAL A 17 17.77 -2.60 -8.09
CA VAL A 17 16.71 -1.81 -8.74
C VAL A 17 17.15 -1.50 -10.16
N ALA A 18 16.27 -1.75 -11.12
CA ALA A 18 16.58 -1.55 -12.53
C ALA A 18 15.58 -0.62 -13.23
N ASN A 19 14.35 -0.58 -12.76
CA ASN A 19 13.28 0.19 -13.34
C ASN A 19 12.47 0.89 -12.24
N PHE A 20 11.80 1.97 -12.62
CA PHE A 20 10.95 2.72 -11.71
C PHE A 20 9.82 3.45 -12.42
N CYS A 21 8.82 3.85 -11.65
CA CYS A 21 7.80 4.81 -12.01
C CYS A 21 7.63 5.83 -10.88
N VAL A 22 7.34 7.07 -11.23
CA VAL A 22 7.05 8.13 -10.26
C VAL A 22 5.66 8.69 -10.50
N ASN A 23 5.01 9.15 -9.44
CA ASN A 23 3.65 9.65 -9.52
C ASN A 23 3.57 11.03 -10.20
N ASN A 24 2.44 11.35 -10.82
CA ASN A 24 2.26 12.60 -11.56
C ASN A 24 1.63 13.68 -10.65
N ARG A 25 2.37 14.75 -10.38
CA ARG A 25 1.92 15.88 -9.54
C ARG A 25 1.95 17.22 -10.26
N GLY A 26 1.85 17.21 -11.60
CA GLY A 26 1.98 18.41 -12.41
C GLY A 26 3.37 19.03 -12.26
N SER A 27 3.43 20.30 -11.85
CA SER A 27 4.69 21.02 -11.67
C SER A 27 5.44 20.69 -10.36
N ALA A 28 4.81 19.97 -9.43
CA ALA A 28 5.45 19.59 -8.18
C ALA A 28 6.34 18.36 -8.36
N LEU A 29 7.42 18.28 -7.58
CA LEU A 29 8.26 17.08 -7.53
C LEU A 29 7.41 15.85 -7.13
N PRO A 30 7.74 14.66 -7.68
CA PRO A 30 7.06 13.43 -7.30
C PRO A 30 7.23 13.17 -5.81
N ASN A 31 6.23 12.52 -5.22
CA ASN A 31 6.24 12.14 -3.81
C ASN A 31 5.97 10.64 -3.58
N LEU A 32 5.83 9.84 -4.64
CA LEU A 32 5.64 8.40 -4.59
C LEU A 32 6.42 7.75 -5.74
N TRP A 33 7.26 6.78 -5.40
CA TRP A 33 8.07 6.01 -6.34
C TRP A 33 7.69 4.54 -6.22
N ALA A 34 7.47 3.88 -7.37
CA ALA A 34 7.41 2.44 -7.49
C ALA A 34 8.73 1.96 -8.13
N LEU A 35 9.43 1.03 -7.49
CA LEU A 35 10.76 0.54 -7.91
C LEU A 35 10.70 -0.98 -8.09
N TRP A 36 11.35 -1.50 -9.13
CA TRP A 36 11.48 -2.95 -9.33
C TRP A 36 12.79 -3.35 -10.00
N GLY A 37 13.18 -4.61 -9.77
CA GLY A 37 14.36 -5.22 -10.38
C GLY A 37 14.08 -5.82 -11.77
N ASN A 38 15.10 -6.40 -12.39
CA ASN A 38 15.01 -7.01 -13.73
C ASN A 38 14.30 -8.36 -13.78
N THR A 39 13.97 -8.94 -12.62
CA THR A 39 13.31 -10.26 -12.54
C THR A 39 11.81 -10.18 -12.79
N ILE A 40 11.24 -8.98 -12.78
CA ILE A 40 9.83 -8.73 -13.09
C ILE A 40 9.72 -7.59 -14.11
N SER A 41 8.70 -7.68 -14.95
CA SER A 41 8.42 -6.68 -15.99
C SER A 41 6.96 -6.22 -15.90
N PRO A 42 6.59 -5.47 -14.84
CA PRO A 42 5.25 -4.91 -14.72
C PRO A 42 4.96 -3.87 -15.81
N SER A 43 3.70 -3.80 -16.23
CA SER A 43 3.17 -2.69 -17.02
C SER A 43 2.62 -1.61 -16.09
N VAL A 44 2.98 -0.34 -16.30
CA VAL A 44 2.34 0.77 -15.59
C VAL A 44 1.03 1.10 -16.29
N ILE A 45 -0.11 0.83 -15.64
CA ILE A 45 -1.44 0.99 -16.25
C ILE A 45 -2.14 2.27 -15.81
N PHE A 46 -1.77 2.83 -14.65
CA PHE A 46 -2.36 4.06 -14.15
C PHE A 46 -1.37 4.84 -13.27
N VAL A 47 -1.36 6.17 -13.42
CA VAL A 47 -0.58 7.08 -12.59
C VAL A 47 -1.40 8.33 -12.29
N SER A 48 -1.54 8.66 -11.00
CA SER A 48 -2.10 9.92 -10.53
C SER A 48 -1.16 10.62 -9.55
N SER A 49 -1.62 11.69 -8.91
CA SER A 49 -0.87 12.35 -7.84
C SER A 49 -0.86 11.58 -6.53
N GLN A 50 -1.71 10.55 -6.39
CA GLN A 50 -1.90 9.80 -5.15
C GLN A 50 -1.66 8.29 -5.29
N CYS A 51 -1.47 7.78 -6.52
CA CYS A 51 -1.33 6.35 -6.78
C CYS A 51 -0.49 6.06 -8.04
N ILE A 52 0.17 4.91 -8.05
CA ILE A 52 0.74 4.24 -9.23
C ILE A 52 0.20 2.81 -9.25
N ILE A 53 -0.37 2.36 -10.36
CA ILE A 53 -0.87 0.99 -10.52
C ILE A 53 0.00 0.24 -11.53
N LEU A 54 0.47 -0.91 -11.08
CA LEU A 54 1.25 -1.87 -11.85
C LEU A 54 0.39 -3.10 -12.16
N GLU A 55 0.45 -3.57 -13.39
CA GLU A 55 -0.04 -4.87 -13.82
C GLU A 55 1.14 -5.84 -13.94
N LEU A 56 1.02 -7.03 -13.36
CA LEU A 56 1.99 -8.11 -13.44
C LEU A 56 1.31 -9.34 -14.05
N SER A 57 2.03 -10.07 -14.90
CA SER A 57 1.59 -11.41 -15.33
C SER A 57 2.20 -12.47 -14.41
N ILE A 58 1.35 -13.21 -13.72
CA ILE A 58 1.76 -14.29 -12.80
C ILE A 58 0.96 -15.55 -13.16
N ASP A 59 1.65 -16.60 -13.62
CA ASP A 59 1.06 -17.86 -14.09
C ASP A 59 -0.09 -17.65 -15.10
N ASN A 60 0.14 -16.79 -16.10
CA ASN A 60 -0.83 -16.38 -17.11
C ASN A 60 -2.06 -15.62 -16.58
N ASN A 61 -2.06 -15.20 -15.32
CA ASN A 61 -3.08 -14.31 -14.75
C ASN A 61 -2.54 -12.89 -14.62
N ASN A 62 -3.36 -11.89 -14.93
CA ASN A 62 -3.02 -10.50 -14.65
C ASN A 62 -3.31 -10.18 -13.18
N VAL A 63 -2.34 -9.57 -12.52
CA VAL A 63 -2.37 -9.21 -11.10
C VAL A 63 -2.07 -7.73 -10.98
N TYR A 64 -2.84 -7.01 -10.16
CA TYR A 64 -2.77 -5.57 -10.07
C TYR A 64 -2.29 -5.13 -8.70
N VAL A 65 -1.27 -4.27 -8.68
CA VAL A 65 -0.68 -3.71 -7.46
C VAL A 65 -0.73 -2.19 -7.54
N ALA A 66 -1.52 -1.58 -6.66
CA ALA A 66 -1.60 -0.14 -6.48
C ALA A 66 -0.71 0.31 -5.33
N ALA A 67 0.35 1.05 -5.64
CA ALA A 67 1.15 1.77 -4.66
C ALA A 67 0.44 3.10 -4.33
N VAL A 68 0.11 3.32 -3.06
CA VAL A 68 -0.71 4.46 -2.61
C VAL A 68 0.08 5.41 -1.73
N TYR A 69 0.02 6.70 -2.05
CA TYR A 69 0.36 7.77 -1.13
C TYR A 69 -0.71 8.87 -1.20
N ALA A 70 -1.72 8.70 -0.35
CA ALA A 70 -2.92 9.53 -0.38
C ALA A 70 -2.68 10.92 0.22
N SER A 71 -3.49 11.90 -0.17
CA SER A 71 -3.46 13.24 0.42
C SER A 71 -3.85 13.22 1.89
N THR A 72 -3.25 14.10 2.70
CA THR A 72 -3.67 14.36 4.08
C THR A 72 -5.00 15.11 4.14
N ASN A 73 -5.36 15.84 3.08
CA ASN A 73 -6.67 16.48 2.94
C ASN A 73 -7.71 15.46 2.48
N TYR A 74 -8.72 15.20 3.32
CA TYR A 74 -9.72 14.17 3.04
C TYR A 74 -10.59 14.47 1.81
N LEU A 75 -10.79 15.75 1.45
CA LEU A 75 -11.55 16.12 0.25
C LEU A 75 -10.77 15.74 -1.01
N THR A 76 -9.49 16.13 -1.10
CA THR A 76 -8.60 15.74 -2.22
C THR A 76 -8.40 14.22 -2.29
N ARG A 77 -8.42 13.54 -1.13
CA ARG A 77 -8.29 12.08 -1.09
C ARG A 77 -9.51 11.35 -1.70
N ARG A 78 -10.67 12.00 -1.82
CA ARG A 78 -11.83 11.37 -2.50
C ARG A 78 -11.56 11.09 -3.98
N ASP A 79 -10.71 11.89 -4.62
CA ASP A 79 -10.29 11.66 -6.00
C ASP A 79 -9.56 10.30 -6.12
N LEU A 80 -8.69 9.96 -5.15
CA LEU A 80 -8.04 8.64 -5.09
C LEU A 80 -9.07 7.51 -4.99
N TRP A 81 -10.09 7.65 -4.14
CA TRP A 81 -11.12 6.61 -4.00
C TRP A 81 -11.91 6.39 -5.28
N ALA A 82 -12.23 7.48 -6.00
CA ALA A 82 -12.90 7.42 -7.29
C ALA A 82 -12.02 6.75 -8.35
N ASP A 83 -10.75 7.17 -8.44
CA ASP A 83 -9.76 6.59 -9.36
C ASP A 83 -9.61 5.08 -9.12
N LEU A 84 -9.37 4.66 -7.88
CA LEU A 84 -9.19 3.23 -7.56
C LEU A 84 -10.46 2.42 -7.86
N THR A 85 -11.65 2.96 -7.58
CA THR A 85 -12.93 2.28 -7.90
C THR A 85 -13.10 2.12 -9.41
N LEU A 86 -12.74 3.13 -10.20
CA LEU A 86 -12.80 3.07 -11.65
C LEU A 86 -11.83 2.02 -12.21
N GLU A 87 -10.60 1.98 -11.70
CA GLU A 87 -9.59 1.02 -12.13
C GLU A 87 -9.94 -0.42 -11.75
N ILE A 88 -10.51 -0.64 -10.55
CA ILE A 88 -11.09 -1.94 -10.17
C ILE A 88 -12.17 -2.39 -11.17
N GLY A 89 -13.03 -1.46 -11.60
CA GLY A 89 -14.08 -1.75 -12.59
C GLY A 89 -13.58 -2.02 -14.01
N ARG A 90 -12.39 -1.53 -14.37
CA ARG A 90 -11.76 -1.72 -15.68
C ARG A 90 -10.97 -3.03 -15.78
N HIS A 91 -10.47 -3.51 -14.65
CA HIS A 91 -9.51 -4.61 -14.60
C HIS A 91 -9.96 -5.69 -13.62
N THR A 92 -10.50 -6.77 -14.15
CA THR A 92 -10.89 -7.95 -13.37
C THR A 92 -9.66 -8.76 -12.98
N GLY A 93 -9.58 -9.15 -11.70
CA GLY A 93 -8.56 -10.07 -11.19
C GLY A 93 -8.07 -9.76 -9.78
N PRO A 94 -6.97 -10.41 -9.36
CA PRO A 94 -6.32 -10.18 -8.08
C PRO A 94 -5.82 -8.74 -7.91
N TRP A 95 -6.28 -8.07 -6.84
CA TRP A 95 -5.90 -6.70 -6.51
C TRP A 95 -5.23 -6.59 -5.14
N LEU A 96 -4.14 -5.84 -5.10
CA LEU A 96 -3.48 -5.39 -3.87
C LEU A 96 -3.32 -3.86 -3.90
N PHE A 97 -3.68 -3.21 -2.81
CA PHE A 97 -3.44 -1.80 -2.55
C PHE A 97 -2.51 -1.69 -1.34
N LEU A 98 -1.34 -1.08 -1.52
CA LEU A 98 -0.29 -1.03 -0.51
C LEU A 98 0.21 0.40 -0.36
N GLY A 99 0.35 0.87 0.88
CA GLY A 99 1.03 2.13 1.18
C GLY A 99 0.29 2.97 2.19
N ASN A 100 0.53 4.28 2.13
CA ASN A 100 0.02 5.25 3.09
C ASN A 100 -1.30 5.85 2.59
N PHE A 101 -2.39 5.44 3.23
CA PHE A 101 -3.73 5.91 2.90
C PHE A 101 -4.10 7.23 3.56
N ASN A 102 -3.28 7.75 4.48
CA ASN A 102 -3.55 8.96 5.27
C ASN A 102 -4.98 8.98 5.87
N ALA A 103 -5.51 7.80 6.17
CA ALA A 103 -6.85 7.57 6.66
C ALA A 103 -6.83 6.36 7.60
N ILE A 104 -7.75 6.37 8.56
CA ILE A 104 -7.99 5.28 9.50
C ILE A 104 -9.47 4.91 9.45
N LEU A 105 -9.83 3.69 9.82
CA LEU A 105 -11.21 3.19 9.82
C LEU A 105 -12.02 3.70 11.01
N GLY A 106 -11.37 4.07 12.11
CA GLY A 106 -12.06 4.61 13.28
C GLY A 106 -11.16 4.88 14.47
N ALA A 107 -11.78 5.18 15.60
CA ALA A 107 -11.07 5.55 16.83
C ALA A 107 -10.12 4.45 17.34
N HIS A 108 -10.44 3.17 17.07
CA HIS A 108 -9.60 2.03 17.44
C HIS A 108 -8.22 2.02 16.76
N GLU A 109 -8.03 2.83 15.71
CA GLU A 109 -6.77 2.94 14.95
C GLU A 109 -6.04 4.26 15.19
N LYS A 110 -6.44 4.97 16.25
CA LYS A 110 -5.79 6.19 16.72
C LYS A 110 -5.51 6.11 18.22
N ARG A 111 -4.28 6.44 18.58
CA ARG A 111 -3.92 6.83 19.95
C ARG A 111 -3.70 8.33 20.00
N GLY A 112 -4.37 9.01 20.93
CA GLY A 112 -4.23 10.45 21.15
C GLY A 112 -5.47 11.06 21.80
N ARG A 113 -5.38 12.33 22.24
CA ARG A 113 -6.43 12.97 23.06
C ARG A 113 -7.73 13.26 22.32
N ARG A 114 -7.65 13.51 21.01
CA ARG A 114 -8.81 13.90 20.19
C ARG A 114 -9.34 12.69 19.42
N PRO A 115 -10.65 12.56 19.19
CA PRO A 115 -11.18 11.56 18.26
C PRO A 115 -10.66 11.81 16.82
N PRO A 116 -10.67 10.80 15.94
CA PRO A 116 -10.38 11.02 14.52
C PRO A 116 -11.56 11.72 13.83
N PRO A 117 -11.33 12.42 12.69
CA PRO A 117 -12.39 13.06 11.93
C PRO A 117 -13.38 12.02 11.36
N PRO A 118 -14.67 12.02 11.76
CA PRO A 118 -15.60 10.95 11.39
C PRO A 118 -15.80 10.79 9.88
N LEU A 119 -15.95 11.89 9.15
CA LEU A 119 -16.16 11.87 7.69
C LEU A 119 -14.98 11.21 6.95
N SER A 120 -13.76 11.53 7.37
CA SER A 120 -12.55 10.93 6.79
C SER A 120 -12.50 9.42 7.02
N CYS A 121 -12.92 8.95 8.19
CA CYS A 121 -12.98 7.52 8.50
C CYS A 121 -14.08 6.82 7.69
N MET A 122 -15.26 7.44 7.61
CA MET A 122 -16.39 6.92 6.84
C MET A 122 -16.08 6.81 5.35
N ASP A 123 -15.48 7.83 4.74
CA ASP A 123 -15.11 7.81 3.32
C ASP A 123 -14.19 6.61 3.01
N PHE A 124 -13.21 6.34 3.88
CA PHE A 124 -12.27 5.24 3.70
C PHE A 124 -12.93 3.86 3.89
N LEU A 125 -13.76 3.71 4.93
CA LEU A 125 -14.52 2.50 5.18
C LEU A 125 -15.52 2.20 4.05
N HIS A 126 -16.23 3.22 3.57
CA HIS A 126 -17.18 3.10 2.47
C HIS A 126 -16.48 2.70 1.18
N TRP A 127 -15.34 3.30 0.86
CA TRP A 127 -14.56 2.91 -0.32
C TRP A 127 -14.15 1.43 -0.25
N SER A 128 -13.61 0.95 0.88
CA SER A 128 -13.21 -0.46 0.99
C SER A 128 -14.41 -1.40 0.93
N ASN A 129 -15.53 -1.04 1.56
CA ASN A 129 -16.73 -1.90 1.57
C ASN A 129 -17.40 -1.95 0.21
N ALA A 130 -17.53 -0.81 -0.48
CA ALA A 130 -18.15 -0.74 -1.81
C ALA A 130 -17.38 -1.56 -2.86
N ASN A 131 -16.07 -1.68 -2.69
CA ASN A 131 -15.19 -2.45 -3.58
C ASN A 131 -14.89 -3.87 -3.06
N LEU A 132 -15.60 -4.35 -2.03
CA LEU A 132 -15.45 -5.69 -1.44
C LEU A 132 -14.01 -6.02 -1.02
N LEU A 133 -13.32 -5.04 -0.45
CA LEU A 133 -11.92 -5.15 -0.08
C LEU A 133 -11.73 -5.58 1.38
N SER A 134 -10.72 -6.41 1.59
CA SER A 134 -10.26 -6.88 2.89
C SER A 134 -9.00 -6.15 3.33
N HIS A 135 -9.01 -5.58 4.53
CA HIS A 135 -7.83 -4.97 5.14
C HIS A 135 -6.97 -6.06 5.78
N LEU A 136 -5.74 -6.24 5.30
CA LEU A 136 -4.85 -7.25 5.85
C LEU A 136 -4.37 -6.83 7.24
N PRO A 137 -4.34 -7.76 8.22
CA PRO A 137 -3.73 -7.48 9.51
C PRO A 137 -2.22 -7.26 9.31
N SER A 138 -1.68 -6.29 10.03
CA SER A 138 -0.23 -6.02 10.08
C SER A 138 0.32 -6.60 11.37
N PHE A 139 1.34 -7.45 11.29
CA PHE A 139 2.04 -7.98 12.46
C PHE A 139 3.04 -6.95 13.03
N ASP A 140 3.50 -7.19 14.26
CA ASP A 140 4.48 -6.40 15.03
C ASP A 140 3.98 -5.03 15.53
N SER A 141 3.80 -4.05 14.65
CA SER A 141 3.33 -2.71 15.03
C SER A 141 1.93 -2.43 14.50
N PHE A 142 0.98 -2.21 15.41
CA PHE A 142 -0.39 -1.83 15.07
C PHE A 142 -0.48 -0.38 14.55
N PHE A 143 0.28 0.54 15.13
CA PHE A 143 0.36 1.92 14.64
C PHE A 143 1.56 2.06 13.71
N THR A 144 1.31 2.54 12.50
CA THR A 144 2.34 2.69 11.47
C THR A 144 2.89 4.11 11.41
N TRP A 145 2.26 5.10 12.04
CA TRP A 145 2.76 6.47 12.12
C TRP A 145 2.71 7.02 13.54
N SER A 146 3.66 7.89 13.91
CA SER A 146 3.56 8.71 15.12
C SER A 146 4.18 10.10 14.94
N ASN A 147 3.56 11.12 15.55
CA ASN A 147 4.09 12.49 15.54
C ASN A 147 5.38 12.69 16.37
N GLY A 148 5.92 11.64 17.01
CA GLY A 148 7.17 11.67 17.77
C GLY A 148 7.14 12.49 19.08
N ARG A 149 5.99 13.07 19.44
CA ARG A 149 5.86 13.85 20.69
C ARG A 149 5.78 12.94 21.91
N LEU A 150 6.11 13.47 23.07
CA LEU A 150 6.08 12.74 24.35
C LEU A 150 4.76 12.95 25.09
N GLY A 151 4.47 12.01 25.99
CA GLY A 151 3.34 12.10 26.92
C GLY A 151 1.98 12.22 26.22
N LEU A 152 1.12 13.09 26.77
CA LEU A 152 -0.26 13.29 26.28
C LEU A 152 -0.32 13.91 24.88
N GLU A 153 0.75 14.53 24.42
CA GLU A 153 0.84 15.12 23.08
C GLU A 153 1.26 14.09 22.01
N ASN A 154 1.61 12.86 22.43
CA ASN A 154 1.87 11.77 21.50
C ASN A 154 0.58 11.38 20.77
N VAL A 155 0.66 11.37 19.44
CA VAL A 155 -0.37 10.82 18.57
C VAL A 155 0.25 9.70 17.74
N ALA A 156 -0.47 8.59 17.64
CA ALA A 156 -0.11 7.47 16.79
C ALA A 156 -1.33 7.02 15.97
N LEU A 157 -1.11 6.66 14.72
CA LEU A 157 -2.15 6.32 13.75
C LEU A 157 -1.74 5.09 12.94
N ARG A 158 -2.70 4.30 12.46
CA ARG A 158 -2.48 3.23 11.48
C ARG A 158 -2.78 3.75 10.06
N LEU A 159 -1.80 4.42 9.44
CA LEU A 159 -1.95 5.06 8.13
C LEU A 159 -1.51 4.16 6.97
N ASP A 160 -0.46 3.38 7.18
CA ASP A 160 0.07 2.43 6.21
C ASP A 160 -0.64 1.08 6.29
N ARG A 161 -1.08 0.55 5.14
CA ARG A 161 -1.84 -0.71 5.04
C ARG A 161 -1.52 -1.51 3.79
N ALA A 162 -1.85 -2.79 3.87
CA ALA A 162 -2.10 -3.63 2.71
C ALA A 162 -3.60 -4.00 2.70
N ILE A 163 -4.25 -3.82 1.57
CA ILE A 163 -5.68 -4.06 1.35
C ILE A 163 -5.80 -4.86 0.06
N CYS A 164 -6.65 -5.89 0.02
CA CYS A 164 -6.77 -6.74 -1.16
C CYS A 164 -8.21 -7.21 -1.39
N ASN A 165 -8.52 -7.67 -2.60
CA ASN A 165 -9.79 -8.34 -2.87
C ASN A 165 -9.70 -9.85 -2.61
N ILE A 166 -10.82 -10.56 -2.78
CA ILE A 166 -10.86 -12.02 -2.59
C ILE A 166 -10.02 -12.78 -3.61
N ASP A 167 -9.93 -12.28 -4.85
CA ASP A 167 -9.14 -12.92 -5.91
C ASP A 167 -7.65 -12.94 -5.57
N TRP A 168 -7.13 -11.89 -4.92
CA TRP A 168 -5.79 -11.89 -4.35
C TRP A 168 -5.59 -12.99 -3.32
N LEU A 169 -6.53 -13.12 -2.38
CA LEU A 169 -6.45 -14.15 -1.33
C LEU A 169 -6.59 -15.56 -1.89
N ASN A 170 -7.29 -15.73 -3.02
CA ASN A 170 -7.41 -17.02 -3.71
C ASN A 170 -6.16 -17.37 -4.51
N LEU A 171 -5.43 -16.36 -5.02
CA LEU A 171 -4.21 -16.57 -5.80
C LEU A 171 -3.04 -17.07 -4.95
N TRP A 172 -2.95 -16.61 -3.70
CA TRP A 172 -1.83 -16.89 -2.80
C TRP A 172 -2.28 -17.78 -1.63
N GLN A 173 -1.55 -18.86 -1.36
CA GLN A 173 -1.84 -19.71 -0.19
C GLN A 173 -1.63 -18.93 1.11
N ARG A 174 -0.63 -18.05 1.10
CA ARG A 174 -0.29 -17.22 2.25
C ARG A 174 0.00 -15.81 1.77
N THR A 175 -0.65 -14.84 2.41
CA THR A 175 -0.33 -13.42 2.31
C THR A 175 -0.11 -12.89 3.73
N THR A 176 1.05 -12.31 4.01
CA THR A 176 1.36 -11.70 5.31
C THR A 176 1.84 -10.28 5.15
N CYS A 177 1.37 -9.38 6.01
CA CYS A 177 1.82 -8.00 6.10
C CYS A 177 2.49 -7.78 7.47
N THR A 178 3.75 -7.34 7.49
CA THR A 178 4.50 -7.07 8.72
C THR A 178 4.98 -5.62 8.75
N SER A 179 4.95 -5.00 9.92
CA SER A 179 5.53 -3.67 10.12
C SER A 179 7.01 -3.81 10.48
N LEU A 180 7.89 -3.20 9.69
CA LEU A 180 9.33 -3.19 9.94
C LEU A 180 9.73 -2.08 10.92
N VAL A 181 10.94 -2.20 11.46
CA VAL A 181 11.54 -1.17 12.32
C VAL A 181 11.79 0.09 11.48
N ARG A 182 11.35 1.24 12.01
CA ARG A 182 11.65 2.56 11.43
C ARG A 182 12.95 3.11 12.01
N HIS A 183 13.74 3.75 11.15
CA HIS A 183 14.99 4.41 11.56
C HIS A 183 14.89 5.94 11.52
N HIS A 184 14.61 6.51 10.34
CA HIS A 184 14.59 7.96 10.12
C HIS A 184 13.23 8.51 9.66
N SER A 185 12.20 7.69 9.71
CA SER A 185 10.83 8.05 9.33
C SER A 185 9.94 8.11 10.57
N ASP A 186 8.92 8.97 10.52
CA ASP A 186 7.78 8.91 11.44
C ASP A 186 6.85 7.71 11.15
N HIS A 187 7.00 7.11 9.96
CA HIS A 187 6.33 5.89 9.53
C HIS A 187 7.16 4.61 9.75
N HIS A 188 6.48 3.52 10.11
CA HIS A 188 6.97 2.14 10.00
C HIS A 188 6.81 1.65 8.56
N PRO A 189 7.88 1.20 7.89
CA PRO A 189 7.74 0.51 6.62
C PRO A 189 6.87 -0.74 6.78
N ILE A 190 6.08 -1.08 5.77
CA ILE A 190 5.33 -2.34 5.73
C ILE A 190 5.92 -3.27 4.68
N LEU A 191 6.02 -4.54 5.02
CA LEU A 191 6.48 -5.60 4.12
C LEU A 191 5.33 -6.57 3.87
N LEU A 192 5.00 -6.75 2.59
CA LEU A 192 4.08 -7.80 2.17
C LEU A 192 4.89 -8.99 1.64
N SER A 193 4.65 -10.17 2.20
CA SER A 193 5.14 -11.44 1.69
C SER A 193 3.96 -12.28 1.19
N VAL A 194 4.16 -12.90 0.04
CA VAL A 194 3.20 -13.82 -0.55
C VAL A 194 3.88 -15.12 -0.93
N ASP A 195 3.21 -16.23 -0.63
CA ASP A 195 3.65 -17.56 -1.00
C ASP A 195 2.52 -18.25 -1.78
N LYS A 196 2.87 -18.84 -2.92
CA LYS A 196 1.98 -19.80 -3.58
C LYS A 196 2.09 -21.14 -2.91
N ALA A 197 1.00 -21.91 -2.94
CA ALA A 197 1.10 -23.32 -2.62
C ALA A 197 2.06 -23.97 -3.61
N ASN A 198 3.17 -24.51 -3.10
CA ASN A 198 3.87 -25.54 -3.86
C ASN A 198 2.89 -26.71 -3.98
N ASN A 199 2.57 -27.14 -5.20
CA ASN A 199 1.87 -28.40 -5.48
C ASN A 199 2.77 -29.60 -5.11
N GLY A 200 3.29 -29.63 -3.88
CA GLY A 200 4.27 -30.57 -3.38
C GLY A 200 3.96 -30.90 -1.92
N GLN A 201 3.19 -31.98 -1.76
CA GLN A 201 2.86 -32.69 -0.52
C GLN A 201 2.03 -31.92 0.52
N ALA A 202 0.75 -32.31 0.60
CA ALA A 202 -0.06 -32.12 1.80
C ALA A 202 0.67 -32.73 2.99
N VAL A 203 1.13 -31.89 3.90
CA VAL A 203 1.63 -32.36 5.20
C VAL A 203 0.40 -32.78 6.00
N PRO A 204 0.29 -34.05 6.44
CA PRO A 204 -0.85 -34.46 7.24
C PRO A 204 -0.84 -33.69 8.54
N PHE A 205 -1.97 -33.09 8.91
CA PHE A 205 -2.20 -32.66 10.28
C PHE A 205 -2.10 -33.88 11.19
N LYS A 206 -1.25 -33.81 12.22
CA LYS A 206 -1.23 -34.77 13.33
C LYS A 206 -1.85 -34.09 14.55
N PHE A 207 -2.81 -34.79 15.15
CA PHE A 207 -3.34 -34.50 16.49
C PHE A 207 -2.28 -34.77 17.56
#